data_AF-A0A452Y2F5-F1
#
_entry.id   AF-A0A452Y2F5-F1
#
_cell.length_a   1.000
_cell.length_b   1.000
_cell.length_c   1.000
_cell.angle_alpha   90.00
_cell.angle_beta   90.00
_cell.angle_gamma   90.00
#
_symmetry.space_group_name_H-M   'P 1'
#
loop_
_entity.id
_entity.type
_entity.pdbx_description
1 polymer ?
#
loop_
_entity_poly.entity_id
_entity_poly.type
_entity_poly.pdbx_seq_one_letter_code
_entity_poly.pdbx_strand_id
1 'polypeptide(L)'
;EQIIKGDDVIVELDASLEDLYMGGSLKVWREKNIIKPAPGKRRCNCRNEVYHRQIGPGMYQQMTEQVCDQCPNVKYVREGDFLTVDIEKGMQDGQEVSFFEEGEPKIDGEPGDLKFRIRTAPHDRFRREGNDLHATVTISLLQALVGFEKNLKHLDNHLVQIGSQVSHQILNSKGLLIHRILKM
;
A
#
# COMPACT_ATOMS: atom_id res chain seq x y z
N GLU A 1 -0.98 -15.35 -25.28
CA GLU A 1 -1.92 -16.06 -24.41
C GLU A 1 -2.12 -15.17 -23.18
N GLN A 2 -3.34 -14.78 -22.83
CA GLN A 2 -3.58 -13.99 -21.63
C GLN A 2 -3.55 -14.94 -20.43
N ILE A 3 -2.57 -14.77 -19.56
CA ILE A 3 -2.47 -15.53 -18.32
C ILE A 3 -3.62 -15.07 -17.43
N ILE A 4 -4.41 -16.02 -16.92
CA ILE A 4 -5.51 -15.73 -16.00
C ILE A 4 -4.85 -15.29 -14.68
N LYS A 5 -4.99 -14.02 -14.32
CA LYS A 5 -4.44 -13.46 -13.08
C LYS A 5 -5.54 -13.23 -12.04
N GLY A 6 -5.19 -13.40 -10.77
CA GLY A 6 -6.03 -13.02 -9.63
C GLY A 6 -6.12 -11.51 -9.44
N ASP A 7 -6.94 -11.09 -8.48
CA ASP A 7 -7.16 -9.68 -8.20
C ASP A 7 -5.98 -9.10 -7.39
N ASP A 8 -5.54 -7.90 -7.77
CA ASP A 8 -4.53 -7.15 -7.03
C ASP A 8 -5.13 -6.61 -5.72
N VAL A 9 -4.31 -6.55 -4.67
CA VAL A 9 -4.69 -6.05 -3.34
C VAL A 9 -3.87 -4.80 -3.03
N ILE A 10 -4.53 -3.71 -2.63
CA ILE A 10 -3.86 -2.47 -2.20
C ILE A 10 -4.10 -2.27 -0.71
N VAL A 11 -3.01 -2.13 0.06
CA VAL A 11 -3.05 -1.91 1.51
C VAL A 11 -2.35 -0.60 1.83
N GLU A 12 -3.00 0.25 2.61
CA GLU A 12 -2.41 1.51 3.04
C GLU A 12 -1.61 1.31 4.33
N LEU A 13 -0.35 1.76 4.34
CA LEU A 13 0.53 1.68 5.50
C LEU A 13 0.93 3.07 5.96
N ASP A 14 0.62 3.39 7.21
CA ASP A 14 1.05 4.64 7.83
C ASP A 14 2.51 4.52 8.29
N ALA A 15 3.38 5.31 7.67
CA ALA A 15 4.79 5.44 8.00
C ALA A 15 5.04 6.70 8.83
N SER A 16 5.86 6.58 9.89
CA SER A 16 6.24 7.73 10.70
C SER A 16 7.15 8.69 9.91
N LEU A 17 7.18 9.97 10.30
CA LEU A 17 8.09 10.94 9.67
C LEU A 17 9.55 10.58 9.93
N GLU A 18 9.84 9.98 11.08
CA GLU A 18 11.14 9.47 11.46
C GLU A 18 11.60 8.35 10.51
N ASP A 19 10.73 7.37 10.22
CA ASP A 19 11.03 6.27 9.30
C ASP A 19 11.21 6.79 7.87
N LEU A 20 10.37 7.74 7.44
CA LEU A 20 10.51 8.35 6.12
C LEU A 20 11.80 9.20 6.00
N TYR A 21 12.32 9.75 7.10
CA TYR A 21 13.56 10.54 7.09
C TYR A 21 14.82 9.66 7.20
N MET A 22 14.84 8.72 8.14
CA MET A 22 16.02 7.87 8.40
C MET A 22 16.05 6.60 7.56
N GLY A 23 14.93 6.23 6.94
CA GLY A 23 14.73 4.92 6.35
C GLY A 23 14.51 3.86 7.43
N GLY A 24 13.79 2.80 7.09
CA GLY A 24 13.44 1.74 8.03
C GLY A 24 12.79 0.57 7.34
N SER A 25 12.23 -0.35 8.13
CA SER A 25 11.39 -1.42 7.62
C SER A 25 10.19 -1.62 8.55
N LEU A 26 9.01 -1.81 7.96
CA LEU A 26 7.78 -2.12 8.69
C LEU A 26 7.42 -3.58 8.48
N LYS A 27 7.25 -4.30 9.59
CA LYS A 27 6.78 -5.69 9.56
C LYS A 27 5.25 -5.73 9.67
N VAL A 28 4.60 -6.22 8.63
CA VAL A 28 3.13 -6.26 8.49
C VAL A 28 2.67 -7.70 8.48
N TRP A 29 1.67 -8.03 9.31
CA TRP A 29 1.01 -9.33 9.26
C TRP A 29 -0.03 -9.34 8.14
N ARG A 30 0.10 -10.28 7.19
CA ARG A 30 -0.80 -10.45 6.05
C ARG A 30 -1.41 -11.84 6.09
N GLU A 31 -2.73 -11.91 6.23
CA GLU A 31 -3.50 -13.14 6.05
C GLU A 31 -4.12 -13.17 4.66
N LYS A 32 -3.81 -14.17 3.84
CA LYS A 32 -4.33 -14.36 2.48
C LYS A 32 -4.95 -15.75 2.30
N ASN A 33 -5.80 -15.89 1.29
CA ASN A 33 -6.23 -17.21 0.86
C ASN A 33 -5.09 -17.87 0.07
N ILE A 34 -4.93 -19.18 0.23
CA ILE A 34 -4.07 -20.02 -0.62
C ILE A 34 -4.86 -21.23 -1.12
N ILE A 35 -4.48 -21.74 -2.29
CA ILE A 35 -5.15 -22.87 -2.92
C ILE A 35 -4.48 -24.17 -2.46
N LYS A 36 -5.24 -25.04 -1.81
CA LYS A 36 -4.78 -26.39 -1.40
C LYS A 36 -5.53 -27.49 -2.14
N PRO A 37 -4.89 -28.64 -2.40
CA PRO A 37 -5.57 -29.81 -2.93
C PRO A 37 -6.73 -30.25 -2.04
N ALA A 38 -7.83 -30.65 -2.66
CA ALA A 38 -9.01 -31.20 -2.00
C ALA A 38 -9.41 -32.54 -2.66
N PRO A 39 -10.06 -33.46 -1.94
CA PRO A 39 -10.52 -34.71 -2.52
C PRO A 39 -11.55 -34.47 -3.63
N GLY A 40 -11.57 -35.37 -4.62
CA GLY A 40 -12.47 -35.34 -5.76
C GLY A 40 -11.88 -34.65 -7.01
N LYS A 41 -12.71 -34.50 -8.04
CA LYS A 41 -12.39 -33.78 -9.27
C LYS A 41 -13.39 -32.65 -9.49
N ARG A 42 -12.94 -31.56 -10.11
CA ARG A 42 -13.79 -30.44 -10.53
C ARG A 42 -13.86 -30.38 -12.06
N ARG A 43 -14.92 -29.79 -12.58
CA ARG A 43 -15.04 -29.50 -14.01
C ARG A 43 -14.24 -28.24 -14.34
N CYS A 44 -13.40 -28.31 -15.36
CA CYS A 44 -12.55 -27.21 -15.85
C CYS A 44 -12.53 -27.21 -17.39
N ASN A 45 -11.98 -26.16 -18.00
CA ASN A 45 -11.82 -26.03 -19.46
C ASN A 45 -13.11 -26.33 -20.26
N CYS A 46 -14.27 -25.94 -19.72
CA CYS A 46 -15.55 -26.25 -20.33
C CYS A 46 -15.70 -25.56 -21.69
N ARG A 47 -16.03 -26.33 -22.73
CA ARG A 47 -16.27 -25.85 -24.09
C ARG A 47 -17.59 -26.40 -24.62
N ASN A 48 -18.22 -25.63 -25.50
CA ASN A 48 -19.44 -26.07 -26.18
C ASN A 48 -19.05 -26.87 -27.42
N GLU A 49 -19.45 -28.14 -27.46
CA GLU A 49 -19.29 -29.00 -28.63
C GLU A 49 -20.66 -29.21 -29.29
N VAL A 50 -20.71 -29.03 -30.61
CA VAL A 50 -21.91 -29.29 -31.41
C VAL A 50 -21.82 -30.69 -31.95
N TYR A 51 -22.83 -31.52 -31.65
CA TYR A 51 -22.95 -32.86 -32.20
C TYR A 51 -24.30 -33.03 -32.91
N HIS A 52 -24.31 -33.89 -33.93
CA HIS A 52 -25.51 -34.21 -34.68
C HIS A 52 -26.16 -35.46 -34.09
N ARG A 53 -27.44 -35.37 -33.70
CA ARG A 53 -28.25 -36.51 -33.25
C ARG A 53 -29.33 -36.83 -34.27
N GLN A 54 -29.35 -38.07 -34.76
CA GLN A 54 -30.42 -38.53 -35.65
C GLN A 54 -31.70 -38.79 -34.85
N ILE A 55 -32.81 -38.18 -35.27
CA ILE A 55 -34.13 -38.32 -34.63
C ILE A 55 -35.05 -39.24 -35.45
N GLY A 56 -34.72 -39.44 -36.73
CA GLY A 56 -35.40 -40.38 -37.60
C GLY A 56 -34.64 -40.61 -38.90
N PRO A 57 -35.12 -41.50 -39.79
CA PRO A 57 -34.52 -41.69 -41.11
C PRO A 57 -34.46 -40.35 -41.87
N GLY A 58 -33.25 -39.87 -42.19
CA GLY A 58 -33.05 -38.60 -42.89
C GLY A 58 -33.20 -37.31 -42.05
N MET A 59 -33.54 -37.39 -40.76
CA MET A 59 -33.71 -36.23 -39.87
C MET A 59 -32.59 -36.16 -38.83
N TYR A 60 -31.74 -35.14 -38.89
CA TYR A 60 -30.69 -34.84 -37.90
C TYR A 60 -30.97 -33.52 -37.19
N GLN A 61 -30.76 -33.49 -35.87
CA GLN A 61 -30.78 -32.28 -35.06
C GLN A 61 -29.37 -31.96 -34.57
N GLN A 62 -28.94 -30.71 -34.76
CA GLN A 62 -27.75 -30.20 -34.11
C GLN A 62 -28.08 -29.91 -32.65
N MET A 63 -27.37 -30.57 -31.75
CA MET A 63 -27.42 -30.32 -30.32
C MET A 63 -26.08 -29.74 -29.87
N THR A 64 -26.13 -28.82 -28.91
CA THR A 64 -24.93 -28.29 -28.27
C THR A 64 -24.85 -28.86 -26.88
N GLU A 65 -23.73 -29.48 -26.53
CA GLU A 65 -23.45 -29.96 -25.19
C GLU A 65 -22.16 -29.34 -24.67
N GLN A 66 -22.17 -28.99 -23.38
CA GLN A 66 -21.00 -28.43 -22.72
C GLN A 66 -20.13 -29.58 -22.20
N VAL A 67 -18.98 -29.78 -22.85
CA VAL A 67 -17.99 -30.77 -22.47
C VAL A 67 -16.93 -30.09 -21.61
N CYS A 68 -16.60 -30.68 -20.47
CA CYS A 68 -15.59 -30.16 -19.55
C CYS A 68 -14.55 -31.23 -19.22
N ASP A 69 -13.31 -30.80 -19.04
CA ASP A 69 -12.24 -31.63 -18.49
C ASP A 69 -12.46 -31.89 -17.00
N GLN A 70 -11.86 -32.96 -16.48
CA GLN A 70 -11.87 -33.28 -15.06
C GLN A 70 -10.52 -32.94 -14.40
N CYS A 71 -10.41 -31.73 -13.85
CA CYS A 71 -9.23 -31.28 -13.12
C CYS A 71 -9.25 -31.75 -11.65
N PRO A 72 -8.07 -31.79 -10.98
CA PRO A 72 -8.00 -31.97 -9.54
C PRO A 72 -8.84 -30.93 -8.80
N ASN A 73 -9.56 -31.37 -7.76
CA ASN A 73 -10.31 -30.46 -6.92
C ASN A 73 -9.38 -29.68 -5.98
N VAL A 74 -9.74 -28.44 -5.70
CA VAL A 74 -8.98 -27.53 -4.84
C VAL A 74 -9.91 -26.76 -3.92
N LYS A 75 -9.38 -26.26 -2.80
CA LYS A 75 -10.10 -25.42 -1.84
C LYS A 75 -9.24 -24.23 -1.44
N TYR A 76 -9.88 -23.13 -1.07
CA TYR A 76 -9.22 -22.01 -0.44
C TYR A 76 -9.04 -22.27 1.06
N VAL A 77 -7.84 -21.97 1.55
CA VAL A 77 -7.51 -22.01 2.99
C VAL A 77 -6.84 -20.69 3.33
N ARG A 78 -7.22 -20.07 4.45
CA ARG A 78 -6.56 -18.86 4.93
C ARG A 78 -5.26 -19.20 5.64
N GLU A 79 -4.19 -18.52 5.26
CA GLU A 79 -2.89 -18.57 5.91
C GLU A 79 -2.34 -17.17 6.07
N GLY A 80 -1.59 -16.94 7.14
CA GLY A 80 -0.97 -15.65 7.41
C GLY A 80 0.54 -15.77 7.55
N ASP A 81 1.23 -14.76 7.04
CA ASP A 81 2.67 -14.59 7.18
C ASP A 81 3.03 -13.12 7.41
N PHE A 82 4.24 -12.87 7.90
CA PHE A 82 4.77 -11.54 8.05
C PHE A 82 5.52 -11.11 6.79
N LEU A 83 5.12 -9.97 6.24
CA LEU A 83 5.83 -9.28 5.18
C LEU A 83 6.63 -8.11 5.76
N THR A 84 7.87 -7.96 5.31
CA THR A 84 8.71 -6.81 5.66
C THR A 84 8.68 -5.83 4.51
N VAL A 85 8.19 -4.62 4.76
CA VAL A 85 8.13 -3.54 3.79
C VAL A 85 9.25 -2.56 4.09
N ASP A 86 10.17 -2.39 3.14
CA ASP A 86 11.27 -1.45 3.28
C ASP A 86 10.80 -0.03 2.97
N ILE A 87 11.07 0.89 3.90
CA ILE A 87 10.82 2.33 3.74
C ILE A 87 12.13 3.01 3.39
N GLU A 88 12.22 3.51 2.16
CA GLU A 88 13.36 4.27 1.71
C GLU A 88 13.30 5.72 2.21
N LYS A 89 14.48 6.30 2.41
CA LYS A 89 14.63 7.71 2.81
C LYS A 89 13.97 8.62 1.79
N GLY A 90 13.13 9.53 2.26
CA GLY A 90 12.44 10.52 1.45
C GLY A 90 11.25 9.97 0.66
N MET A 91 10.83 8.71 0.86
CA MET A 91 9.63 8.15 0.23
C MET A 91 8.45 9.12 0.30
N GLN A 92 7.74 9.27 -0.82
CA GLN A 92 6.66 10.25 -0.92
C GLN A 92 5.33 9.67 -0.44
N ASP A 93 4.43 10.55 -0.02
CA ASP A 93 3.07 10.16 0.31
C ASP A 93 2.37 9.59 -0.94
N GLY A 94 1.76 8.42 -0.78
CA GLY A 94 1.10 7.69 -1.85
C GLY A 94 2.02 6.84 -2.73
N GLN A 95 3.33 6.79 -2.48
CA GLN A 95 4.24 5.89 -3.17
C GLN A 95 3.87 4.41 -2.87
N GLU A 96 3.99 3.55 -3.88
CA GLU A 96 3.61 2.14 -3.78
C GLU A 96 4.83 1.21 -3.76
N VAL A 97 4.81 0.21 -2.88
CA VAL A 97 5.75 -0.91 -2.83
C VAL A 97 5.01 -2.18 -3.23
N SER A 98 5.42 -2.81 -4.33
CA SER A 98 4.75 -3.98 -4.90
C SER A 98 5.41 -5.30 -4.52
N PHE A 99 4.61 -6.26 -4.08
CA PHE A 99 4.93 -7.66 -3.86
C PHE A 99 4.19 -8.50 -4.90
N PHE A 100 4.94 -9.08 -5.84
CA PHE A 100 4.38 -9.89 -6.91
C PHE A 100 3.79 -11.19 -6.37
N GLU A 101 2.65 -11.62 -6.93
CA GLU A 101 1.97 -12.89 -6.58
C GLU A 101 1.48 -12.99 -5.11
N GLU A 102 1.46 -11.88 -4.38
CA GLU A 102 1.00 -11.79 -2.99
C GLU A 102 -0.45 -11.26 -2.83
N GLY A 103 -1.13 -11.02 -3.96
CA GLY A 103 -2.54 -10.65 -4.04
C GLY A 103 -3.49 -11.82 -3.85
N GLU A 104 -4.69 -11.75 -4.43
CA GLU A 104 -5.67 -12.83 -4.28
C GLU A 104 -5.37 -14.01 -5.22
N PRO A 105 -5.50 -15.26 -4.74
CA PRO A 105 -5.22 -16.45 -5.55
C PRO A 105 -6.32 -16.75 -6.57
N LYS A 106 -5.92 -17.23 -7.75
CA LYS A 106 -6.84 -17.66 -8.80
C LYS A 106 -6.66 -19.14 -9.15
N ILE A 107 -7.77 -19.88 -9.25
CA ILE A 107 -7.72 -21.28 -9.71
C ILE A 107 -7.33 -21.29 -11.19
N ASP A 108 -6.39 -22.15 -11.56
CA ASP A 108 -5.84 -22.27 -12.92
C ASP A 108 -5.19 -20.98 -13.43
N GLY A 109 -4.73 -20.13 -12.52
CA GLY A 109 -4.14 -18.83 -12.83
C GLY A 109 -3.03 -18.44 -11.85
N GLU A 110 -2.37 -17.34 -12.16
CA GLU A 110 -1.38 -16.71 -11.28
C GLU A 110 -2.10 -15.84 -10.24
N PRO A 111 -1.57 -15.71 -9.01
CA PRO A 111 -2.12 -14.77 -8.04
C PRO A 111 -1.99 -13.31 -8.52
N GLY A 112 -2.83 -12.44 -7.98
CA GLY A 112 -2.67 -10.99 -8.13
C GLY A 112 -1.41 -10.47 -7.43
N ASP A 113 -1.14 -9.16 -7.52
CA ASP A 113 -0.06 -8.51 -6.78
C ASP A 113 -0.58 -7.82 -5.50
N LEU A 114 0.27 -7.71 -4.48
CA LEU A 114 -0.01 -6.90 -3.29
C LEU A 114 0.79 -5.60 -3.38
N LYS A 115 0.11 -4.46 -3.28
CA LYS A 115 0.74 -3.13 -3.29
C LYS A 115 0.51 -2.44 -1.97
N PHE A 116 1.60 -2.11 -1.28
CA PHE A 116 1.54 -1.27 -0.10
C PHE A 116 1.66 0.19 -0.50
N ARG A 117 0.60 0.97 -0.27
CA ARG A 117 0.59 2.40 -0.49
C ARG A 117 1.00 3.11 0.79
N ILE A 118 2.17 3.73 0.78
CA ILE A 118 2.72 4.42 1.93
C ILE A 118 1.94 5.72 2.17
N ARG A 119 1.52 5.95 3.40
CA ARG A 119 0.89 7.18 3.88
C ARG A 119 1.73 7.79 4.98
N THR A 120 1.83 9.10 4.97
CA THR A 120 2.55 9.85 5.99
C THR A 120 1.70 9.94 7.24
N ALA A 121 2.12 9.28 8.32
CA ALA A 121 1.44 9.35 9.60
C ALA A 121 1.46 10.79 10.16
N PRO A 122 0.36 11.28 10.77
CA PRO A 122 0.37 12.54 11.48
C PRO A 122 1.43 12.52 12.61
N HIS A 123 2.18 13.62 12.74
CA HIS A 123 3.21 13.77 13.76
C HIS A 123 2.95 15.00 14.63
N ASP A 124 3.23 14.90 15.93
CA ASP A 124 2.83 15.91 16.94
C ASP A 124 3.45 17.30 16.71
N ARG A 125 4.69 17.35 16.22
CA ARG A 125 5.47 18.60 16.08
C ARG A 125 5.68 19.06 14.65
N PHE A 126 5.53 18.15 13.69
CA PHE A 126 5.95 18.36 12.31
C PHE A 126 4.82 18.00 11.37
N ARG A 127 4.65 18.82 10.34
CA ARG A 127 3.79 18.53 9.20
C ARG A 127 4.66 18.53 7.96
N ARG A 128 4.69 17.40 7.24
CA ARG A 128 5.38 17.30 5.96
C ARG A 128 4.52 17.88 4.84
N GLU A 129 5.14 18.68 3.98
CA GLU A 129 4.56 19.20 2.75
C GLU A 129 5.60 19.05 1.64
N GLY A 130 5.44 18.03 0.78
CA GLY A 130 6.46 17.66 -0.19
C GLY A 130 7.78 17.25 0.46
N ASN A 131 8.84 18.00 0.19
CA ASN A 131 10.19 17.80 0.75
C ASN A 131 10.47 18.71 1.96
N ASP A 132 9.47 19.47 2.39
CA ASP A 132 9.58 20.43 3.46
C ASP A 132 8.84 19.92 4.70
N LEU A 133 9.38 20.27 5.87
CA LEU A 133 8.86 19.96 7.20
C LEU A 133 8.51 21.29 7.88
N HIS A 134 7.24 21.45 8.21
CA HIS A 134 6.72 22.61 8.91
C HIS A 134 6.59 22.29 10.40
N ALA A 135 7.25 23.07 11.24
CA ALA A 135 7.06 23.05 12.68
C ALA A 135 6.34 24.30 13.15
N THR A 136 5.49 24.16 14.16
CA THR A 136 4.81 25.29 14.81
C THR A 136 5.40 25.49 16.20
N VAL A 137 6.01 26.65 16.44
CA VAL A 137 6.61 26.97 17.74
C VAL A 137 5.91 28.17 18.36
N THR A 138 5.41 27.98 19.58
CA THR A 138 4.83 29.04 20.40
C THR A 138 5.94 29.81 21.13
N ILE A 139 5.97 31.13 20.95
CA ILE A 139 6.85 32.03 21.69
C ILE A 139 6.04 33.07 22.46
N SER A 140 6.63 33.60 23.55
CA SER A 140 5.98 34.69 24.30
C SER A 140 6.06 36.01 23.55
N LEU A 141 5.18 36.96 23.87
CA LEU A 141 5.23 38.30 23.28
C LEU A 141 6.59 38.99 23.55
N LEU A 142 7.15 38.81 24.75
CA LEU A 142 8.47 39.35 25.09
C LEU A 142 9.57 38.77 24.20
N GLN A 143 9.54 37.45 23.98
CA GLN A 143 10.44 36.73 23.07
C GLN A 143 10.31 37.21 21.61
N ALA A 144 9.11 37.60 21.20
CA ALA A 144 8.86 38.15 19.88
C ALA A 144 9.49 39.54 19.68
N LEU A 145 9.46 40.38 20.73
CA LEU A 145 9.92 41.78 20.68
C LEU A 145 11.43 41.92 20.88
N VAL A 146 12.01 41.17 21.82
CA VAL A 146 13.42 41.30 22.22
C VAL A 146 14.32 40.31 21.45
N GLY A 147 13.70 39.36 20.74
CA GLY A 147 14.37 38.23 20.15
C GLY A 147 14.31 37.01 21.07
N PHE A 148 14.43 35.84 20.46
CA PHE A 148 14.38 34.56 21.16
C PHE A 148 15.43 33.61 20.58
N GLU A 149 15.79 32.64 21.41
CA GLU A 149 16.55 31.46 21.04
C GLU A 149 15.88 30.25 21.68
N LYS A 150 15.56 29.22 20.89
CA LYS A 150 14.99 27.96 21.37
C LYS A 150 15.67 26.79 20.65
N ASN A 151 15.72 25.65 21.32
CA ASN A 151 16.18 24.40 20.73
C ASN A 151 14.97 23.58 20.31
N LEU A 152 14.96 23.13 19.06
CA LEU A 152 13.93 22.25 18.52
C LEU A 152 14.55 20.89 18.20
N LYS A 153 13.93 19.81 18.69
CA LYS A 153 14.40 18.45 18.43
C LYS A 153 13.91 17.97 17.06
N HIS A 154 14.84 17.69 16.16
CA HIS A 154 14.58 17.18 14.81
C HIS A 154 14.21 15.68 14.82
N LEU A 155 13.84 15.12 13.66
CA LEU A 155 13.41 13.72 13.49
C LEU A 155 14.50 12.69 13.86
N ASP A 156 15.76 13.04 13.64
CA ASP A 156 16.96 12.27 13.99
C ASP A 156 17.52 12.62 15.38
N ASN A 157 16.72 13.27 16.22
CA ASN A 157 17.05 13.67 17.58
C ASN A 157 18.12 14.78 17.74
N HIS A 158 18.71 15.31 16.66
CA HIS A 158 19.60 16.46 16.79
C HIS A 158 18.83 17.74 17.16
N LEU A 159 19.52 18.68 17.80
CA LEU A 159 18.94 19.96 18.21
C LEU A 159 19.19 21.02 17.14
N VAL A 160 18.10 21.59 16.62
CA VAL A 160 18.12 22.75 15.73
C VAL A 160 17.87 24.00 16.55
N GLN A 161 18.85 24.89 16.64
CA GLN A 161 18.67 26.22 17.21
C GLN A 161 17.81 27.08 16.29
N ILE A 162 16.72 27.61 16.85
CA ILE A 162 15.80 28.54 16.20
C ILE A 162 15.89 29.89 16.92
N GLY A 163 15.97 30.99 16.18
CA GLY A 163 16.03 32.31 16.80
C GLY A 163 15.66 33.44 15.87
N SER A 164 15.42 34.62 16.44
CA SER A 164 14.85 35.78 15.74
C SER A 164 15.66 36.32 14.56
N GLN A 165 16.95 36.00 14.47
CA GLN A 165 17.86 36.46 13.41
C GLN A 165 17.94 35.50 12.20
N VAL A 166 17.23 34.37 12.23
CA VAL A 166 17.30 33.36 11.17
C VAL A 166 16.28 33.69 10.06
N SER A 167 16.79 33.96 8.85
CA SER A 167 16.12 34.56 7.68
C SER A 167 14.91 33.82 7.07
N HIS A 168 14.44 32.72 7.65
CA HIS A 168 13.33 31.92 7.13
C HIS A 168 12.25 31.72 8.19
N GLN A 169 11.46 32.77 8.45
CA GLN A 169 10.30 32.73 9.34
C GLN A 169 9.15 33.52 8.72
N ILE A 170 7.99 32.89 8.53
CA ILE A 170 6.74 33.56 8.16
C ILE A 170 5.96 33.80 9.46
N LEU A 171 5.69 35.06 9.79
CA LEU A 171 4.92 35.47 10.98
C LEU A 171 3.46 35.72 10.59
N ASN A 172 2.51 35.19 11.36
CA ASN A 172 1.08 35.45 11.16
C ASN A 172 0.44 36.13 12.38
N SER A 173 -0.58 36.97 12.15
CA SER A 173 -1.00 38.07 13.04
C SER A 173 -2.02 37.73 14.14
N LYS A 174 -2.26 36.46 14.49
CA LYS A 174 -3.30 36.07 15.48
C LYS A 174 -2.79 35.21 16.65
N GLY A 175 -1.57 35.47 17.10
CA GLY A 175 -0.82 34.62 18.02
C GLY A 175 0.41 34.15 17.26
N LEU A 176 1.60 34.45 17.80
CA LEU A 176 2.83 34.38 17.02
C LEU A 176 3.26 32.92 16.85
N LEU A 177 2.77 32.28 15.78
CA LEU A 177 3.19 30.96 15.33
C LEU A 177 4.30 31.18 14.32
N ILE A 178 5.50 30.73 14.67
CA ILE A 178 6.64 30.76 13.75
C ILE A 178 6.62 29.45 12.98
N HIS A 179 6.39 29.55 11.66
CA HIS A 179 6.62 28.44 10.75
C HIS A 179 8.08 28.46 10.31
N ARG A 180 8.83 27.46 10.77
CA ARG A 180 10.15 27.15 10.20
C ARG A 180 10.00 26.00 9.22
N ILE A 181 10.53 26.19 8.02
CA ILE A 181 10.67 25.16 7.00
C ILE A 181 12.02 24.46 7.25
N LEU A 182 11.95 23.16 7.51
CA LEU A 182 13.09 22.26 7.56
C LEU A 182 13.05 21.39 6.30
N LYS A 183 14.20 20.95 5.77
CA LYS A 183 14.22 20.05 4.62
C LYS A 183 14.33 18.61 5.08
N MET A 184 13.61 17.75 4.36
CA MET A 184 13.71 16.31 4.50
C MET A 184 14.95 15.75 3.81
#